data_AF-A0A0D2F2G2-F1
#
_entry.id   AF-A0A0D2F2G2-F1
#
_cell.length_a   1.000
_cell.length_b   1.000
_cell.length_c   1.000
_cell.angle_alpha   90.00
_cell.angle_beta   90.00
_cell.angle_gamma   90.00
#
_symmetry.space_group_name_H-M   'P 1'
#
loop_
_entity.id
_entity.type
_entity.pdbx_description
1 polymer ?
#
loop_
_entity_poly.entity_id
_entity_poly.type
_entity_poly.pdbx_seq_one_letter_code
_entity_poly.pdbx_strand_id
1 'polypeptide(L)'
;MADVAEWCYPGVASLLHSFVPVIQSDSIPLYKPGYFGVYNLKADRSQMSVPEKFNEDKLILMEPLPEFCLMDRFKWQFPGRDEITTGFIDLSKVMMDAIHATRHSRLSAWADLRMTGLRISKTIDDFWKLSKTHPKPTFWPSEGDEEIRRIRKSIEVFVEKDPLQEMKEESARTLGRPSYPSPDHLMLSRNPMLCGLMTFQLNLRMQTIGQGLVTQWYEVPQLAFLYNLVQQTADPTLSWPDMELFIRIHGEDRIFVGNRPKDAAQSLNRLEIVTGVSAAARFANDSRQRSDWHRPDGKKARHLEPSATKVVNIFRERYQDDNPENTNFPSICSAKVSTFLDELSEKTAKKNKSKKSTGLDKGKELALSALSSPDEFLGRRWQNTHNVGPLQLLALIRGKLREEEPVLLFNYFAMHRRSVEILRLIQKKEHHKFVQYFTERYMPDDSSISNLVLLIHHVARGSAISGQQLGLTKLNRDTQVVSRMVMSCADVMSAYLAKHGDEVGRELRTFSRNKKYLALAIEDGKALQKEKENEVDKNSMYVFGLEQMLSPRQLESLRTGIPMA
;
A
#
# COMPACT_ATOMS: atom_id res chain seq x y z
N MET A 1 16.18 -40.66 -9.19
CA MET A 1 17.45 -39.96 -9.46
C MET A 1 17.23 -38.69 -10.27
N ALA A 2 16.57 -38.76 -11.43
CA ALA A 2 16.26 -37.57 -12.25
C ALA A 2 15.43 -36.52 -11.50
N ASP A 3 14.40 -36.93 -10.75
CA ASP A 3 13.56 -35.98 -9.99
C ASP A 3 14.31 -35.30 -8.83
N VAL A 4 15.19 -36.04 -8.15
CA VAL A 4 16.04 -35.51 -7.07
C VAL A 4 17.08 -34.55 -7.64
N ALA A 5 17.65 -34.88 -8.80
CA ALA A 5 18.52 -33.97 -9.53
C ALA A 5 17.75 -32.71 -9.95
N GLU A 6 16.56 -32.81 -10.54
CA GLU A 6 15.74 -31.64 -10.90
C GLU A 6 15.49 -30.72 -9.69
N TRP A 7 15.19 -31.30 -8.54
CA TRP A 7 14.93 -30.56 -7.30
C TRP A 7 16.18 -29.91 -6.68
N CYS A 8 17.35 -30.53 -6.84
CA CYS A 8 18.61 -30.02 -6.30
C CYS A 8 19.28 -28.98 -7.21
N TYR A 9 18.77 -28.76 -8.43
CA TYR A 9 19.30 -27.84 -9.43
C TYR A 9 20.81 -28.02 -9.78
N PRO A 10 21.38 -29.25 -9.90
CA PRO A 10 22.76 -29.47 -10.30
C PRO A 10 23.00 -29.00 -11.75
N GLY A 11 21.97 -29.01 -12.61
CA GLY A 11 22.05 -28.45 -13.95
C GLY A 11 22.31 -26.94 -13.93
N VAL A 12 21.62 -26.19 -13.08
CA VAL A 12 21.83 -24.74 -12.88
C VAL A 12 23.23 -24.48 -12.34
N ALA A 13 23.69 -25.26 -11.35
CA ALA A 13 25.06 -25.15 -10.84
C ALA A 13 26.11 -25.38 -11.95
N SER A 14 25.92 -26.40 -12.78
CA SER A 14 26.80 -26.67 -13.93
C SER A 14 26.79 -25.53 -14.94
N LEU A 15 25.63 -24.92 -15.21
CA LEU A 15 25.51 -23.77 -16.11
C LEU A 15 26.26 -22.55 -15.56
N LEU A 16 26.11 -22.24 -14.27
CA LEU A 16 26.84 -21.15 -13.63
C LEU A 16 28.36 -21.38 -13.65
N HIS A 17 28.81 -22.60 -13.32
CA HIS A 17 30.23 -22.96 -13.42
C HIS A 17 30.76 -22.82 -14.86
N SER A 18 29.94 -23.14 -15.87
CA SER A 18 30.33 -22.98 -17.27
C SER A 18 30.46 -21.52 -17.71
N PHE A 19 29.81 -20.59 -16.98
CA PHE A 19 29.87 -19.16 -17.27
C PHE A 19 31.08 -18.47 -16.62
N VAL A 20 31.63 -19.02 -15.52
CA VAL A 20 32.79 -18.44 -14.82
C VAL A 20 33.97 -18.13 -15.77
N PRO A 21 34.39 -19.02 -16.69
CA PRO A 21 35.49 -18.73 -17.62
C PRO A 21 35.20 -17.61 -18.63
N VAL A 22 33.93 -17.24 -18.82
CA VAL A 22 33.49 -16.18 -19.75
C VAL A 22 33.65 -14.80 -19.11
N ILE A 23 33.64 -14.72 -17.78
CA ILE A 23 33.81 -13.48 -17.03
C ILE A 23 35.29 -13.10 -17.04
N GLN A 24 35.63 -12.00 -17.70
CA GLN A 24 36.99 -11.44 -17.71
C GLN A 24 36.96 -10.03 -17.13
N SER A 25 37.99 -9.64 -16.38
CA SER A 25 38.02 -8.36 -15.65
C SER A 25 37.79 -7.13 -16.53
N ASP A 26 38.22 -7.17 -17.79
CA ASP A 26 38.14 -6.02 -18.70
C ASP A 26 37.04 -6.13 -19.76
N SER A 27 36.25 -7.22 -19.79
CA SER A 27 35.22 -7.43 -20.82
C SER A 27 33.84 -7.66 -20.22
N ILE A 28 32.81 -7.17 -20.91
CA ILE A 28 31.41 -7.50 -20.61
C ILE A 28 30.99 -8.60 -21.59
N PRO A 29 30.57 -9.78 -21.10
CA PRO A 29 30.05 -10.83 -21.97
C PRO A 29 28.85 -10.32 -22.78
N LEU A 30 28.79 -10.61 -24.07
CA LEU A 30 27.64 -10.29 -24.89
C LEU A 30 26.81 -11.55 -25.13
N TYR A 31 25.52 -11.49 -24.78
CA TYR A 31 24.58 -12.52 -25.16
C TYR A 31 23.96 -12.19 -26.51
N LYS A 32 24.06 -13.11 -27.46
CA LYS A 32 23.37 -12.98 -28.75
C LYS A 32 21.90 -13.41 -28.58
N PRO A 33 20.91 -12.53 -28.80
CA PRO A 33 19.50 -12.88 -28.66
C PRO A 33 19.14 -14.09 -29.52
N GLY A 34 18.38 -15.03 -28.95
CA GLY A 34 17.97 -16.25 -29.63
C GLY A 34 19.06 -17.32 -29.79
N TYR A 35 20.28 -17.12 -29.29
CA TYR A 35 21.40 -18.06 -29.48
C TYR A 35 21.13 -19.47 -28.92
N PHE A 36 20.49 -19.57 -27.75
CA PHE A 36 20.07 -20.85 -27.18
C PHE A 36 18.58 -21.18 -27.47
N GLY A 37 17.87 -20.35 -28.24
CA GLY A 37 16.43 -20.43 -28.47
C GLY A 37 15.63 -19.26 -27.90
N VAL A 38 14.29 -19.36 -27.96
CA VAL A 38 13.34 -18.35 -27.47
C VAL A 38 12.53 -18.95 -26.33
N TYR A 39 12.58 -18.33 -25.16
CA TYR A 39 11.83 -18.79 -23.99
C TYR A 39 10.32 -18.54 -24.14
N ASN A 40 9.52 -19.61 -24.04
CA ASN A 40 8.06 -19.53 -24.06
C ASN A 40 7.48 -19.57 -22.64
N LEU A 41 7.07 -18.39 -22.14
CA LEU A 41 6.46 -18.21 -20.83
C LEU A 41 5.17 -19.02 -20.60
N LYS A 42 4.45 -19.43 -21.65
CA LYS A 42 3.16 -20.14 -21.51
C LYS A 42 3.30 -21.66 -21.66
N ALA A 43 4.50 -22.16 -21.92
CA ALA A 43 4.71 -23.59 -22.09
C ALA A 43 4.53 -24.33 -20.75
N ASP A 44 3.78 -25.44 -20.78
CA ASP A 44 3.54 -26.27 -19.61
C ASP A 44 4.78 -27.10 -19.29
N ARG A 45 5.51 -26.70 -18.24
CA ARG A 45 6.72 -27.40 -17.79
C ARG A 45 6.46 -28.84 -17.35
N SER A 46 5.24 -29.14 -16.88
CA SER A 46 4.91 -30.49 -16.42
C SER A 46 4.90 -31.51 -17.56
N GLN A 47 4.71 -31.04 -18.79
CA GLN A 47 4.70 -31.85 -20.01
C GLN A 47 6.08 -31.91 -20.69
N MET A 48 7.07 -31.17 -20.19
CA MET A 48 8.42 -31.15 -20.76
C MET A 48 9.24 -32.36 -20.29
N SER A 49 10.01 -32.92 -21.21
CA SER A 49 11.08 -33.88 -20.90
C SER A 49 12.23 -33.21 -20.13
N VAL A 50 13.03 -34.02 -19.43
CA VAL A 50 14.19 -33.53 -18.65
C VAL A 50 15.17 -32.68 -19.50
N PRO A 51 15.53 -33.06 -20.74
CA PRO A 51 16.39 -32.23 -21.59
C PRO A 51 15.74 -30.90 -22.01
N GLU A 52 14.42 -30.89 -22.24
CA GLU A 52 13.69 -29.67 -22.57
C GLU A 52 13.65 -28.70 -21.39
N LYS A 53 13.40 -29.21 -20.17
CA LYS A 53 13.48 -28.41 -18.94
C LYS A 53 14.88 -27.83 -18.73
N PHE A 54 15.93 -28.63 -18.94
CA PHE A 54 17.31 -28.15 -18.82
C PHE A 54 17.64 -27.05 -19.85
N ASN A 55 17.19 -27.20 -21.11
CA ASN A 55 17.37 -26.18 -22.13
C ASN A 55 16.59 -24.90 -21.81
N GLU A 56 15.38 -25.04 -21.24
CA GLU A 56 14.60 -23.91 -20.75
C GLU A 56 15.33 -23.18 -19.61
N ASP A 57 15.89 -23.90 -18.64
CA ASP A 57 16.64 -23.31 -17.53
C ASP A 57 17.91 -22.62 -18.01
N LYS A 58 18.59 -23.21 -19.00
CA LYS A 58 19.73 -22.59 -19.68
C LYS A 58 19.35 -21.28 -20.34
N LEU A 59 18.20 -21.21 -21.01
CA LEU A 59 17.71 -19.97 -21.62
C LEU A 59 17.43 -18.90 -20.58
N ILE A 60 16.68 -19.25 -19.54
CA ILE A 60 16.27 -18.32 -18.48
C ILE A 60 17.49 -17.75 -17.75
N LEU A 61 18.51 -18.59 -17.51
CA LEU A 61 19.67 -18.21 -16.71
C LEU A 61 20.76 -17.50 -17.53
N MET A 62 21.10 -18.01 -18.71
CA MET A 62 22.26 -17.49 -19.46
C MET A 62 22.01 -16.13 -20.12
N GLU A 63 20.74 -15.81 -20.42
CA GLU A 63 20.33 -14.55 -21.04
C GLU A 63 20.52 -13.32 -20.12
N PRO A 64 20.14 -13.33 -18.82
CA PRO A 64 20.34 -12.19 -17.91
C PRO A 64 21.73 -12.11 -17.27
N LEU A 65 22.58 -13.14 -17.34
CA LEU A 65 23.91 -13.12 -16.71
C LEU A 65 24.80 -11.92 -17.10
N PRO A 66 24.87 -11.51 -18.39
CA PRO A 66 25.55 -10.28 -18.78
C PRO A 66 25.05 -9.01 -18.10
N GLU A 67 23.75 -8.93 -17.78
CA GLU A 67 23.16 -7.76 -17.10
C GLU A 67 23.74 -7.61 -15.70
N PHE A 68 23.98 -8.70 -14.98
CA PHE A 68 24.64 -8.66 -13.68
C PHE A 68 26.10 -8.18 -13.78
N CYS A 69 26.82 -8.58 -14.82
CA CYS A 69 28.18 -8.08 -15.07
C CYS A 69 28.19 -6.58 -15.37
N LEU A 70 27.22 -6.08 -16.14
CA LEU A 70 27.03 -4.65 -16.40
C LEU A 70 26.75 -3.90 -15.11
N MET A 71 25.84 -4.42 -14.29
CA MET A 71 25.50 -3.81 -13.01
C MET A 71 26.70 -3.69 -12.07
N ASP A 72 27.49 -4.77 -11.93
CA ASP A 72 28.67 -4.73 -11.07
C ASP A 72 29.76 -3.77 -11.61
N ARG A 73 29.99 -3.76 -12.92
CA ARG A 73 31.03 -2.92 -13.54
C ARG A 73 30.71 -1.42 -13.45
N PHE A 74 29.46 -1.05 -13.71
CA PHE A 74 29.01 0.35 -13.63
C PHE A 74 28.50 0.75 -12.25
N LYS A 75 28.57 -0.17 -11.26
CA LYS A 75 27.99 0.01 -9.92
C LYS A 75 26.53 0.47 -9.98
N TRP A 76 25.80 -0.04 -10.98
CA TRP A 76 24.40 0.29 -11.20
C TRP A 76 23.53 -0.41 -10.16
N GLN A 77 22.58 0.32 -9.60
CA GLN A 77 21.72 -0.18 -8.52
C GLN A 77 20.25 0.08 -8.84
N PHE A 78 19.42 -0.92 -8.57
CA PHE A 78 17.98 -0.78 -8.58
C PHE A 78 17.48 -0.19 -7.24
N PRO A 79 16.35 0.52 -7.24
CA PRO A 79 15.81 1.15 -6.02
C PRO A 79 15.41 0.10 -4.99
N GLY A 80 15.01 -1.09 -5.43
CA GLY A 80 14.76 -2.25 -4.57
C GLY A 80 15.88 -3.26 -4.75
N ARG A 81 16.61 -3.57 -3.67
CA ARG A 81 17.66 -4.60 -3.69
C ARG A 81 17.08 -5.93 -3.18
N ASP A 82 17.13 -6.97 -4.01
CA ASP A 82 17.03 -8.34 -3.53
C ASP A 82 18.43 -8.87 -3.17
N GLU A 83 18.47 -9.95 -2.40
CA GLU A 83 19.72 -10.61 -2.05
C GLU A 83 20.44 -11.17 -3.30
N ILE A 84 19.73 -11.40 -4.41
CA ILE A 84 20.29 -11.90 -5.69
C ILE A 84 21.13 -10.82 -6.40
N THR A 85 20.61 -9.59 -6.49
CA THR A 85 21.26 -8.41 -7.08
C THR A 85 22.34 -7.85 -6.16
N THR A 86 22.29 -8.17 -4.85
CA THR A 86 23.31 -7.78 -3.86
C THR A 86 24.44 -8.81 -3.75
N GLY A 87 24.18 -10.10 -3.99
CA GLY A 87 25.18 -11.16 -3.96
C GLY A 87 24.73 -12.42 -4.72
N PHE A 88 25.45 -12.78 -5.77
CA PHE A 88 25.05 -13.81 -6.73
C PHE A 88 25.27 -15.27 -6.27
N ILE A 89 25.27 -15.58 -4.96
CA ILE A 89 25.62 -16.93 -4.48
C ILE A 89 24.47 -17.54 -3.68
N ASP A 90 24.19 -18.83 -3.96
CA ASP A 90 23.12 -19.71 -3.44
C ASP A 90 21.66 -19.34 -3.74
N LEU A 91 21.37 -18.12 -4.21
CA LEU A 91 20.01 -17.62 -4.46
C LEU A 91 19.51 -17.77 -5.90
N SER A 92 20.35 -18.27 -6.81
CA SER A 92 19.95 -18.58 -8.19
C SER A 92 18.81 -19.61 -8.24
N LYS A 93 18.80 -20.57 -7.30
CA LYS A 93 17.69 -21.53 -7.13
C LYS A 93 16.38 -20.83 -6.79
N VAL A 94 16.42 -19.85 -5.87
CA VAL A 94 15.25 -19.06 -5.48
C VAL A 94 14.73 -18.23 -6.64
N MET A 95 15.62 -17.66 -7.46
CA MET A 95 15.25 -16.95 -8.69
C MET A 95 14.52 -17.87 -9.67
N MET A 96 15.05 -19.07 -9.92
CA MET A 96 14.43 -20.05 -10.81
C MET A 96 13.07 -20.51 -10.28
N ASP A 97 12.98 -20.86 -8.99
CA ASP A 97 11.72 -21.21 -8.33
C ASP A 97 10.68 -20.09 -8.46
N ALA A 98 11.08 -18.84 -8.27
CA ALA A 98 10.19 -17.69 -8.44
C ALA A 98 9.70 -17.54 -9.89
N ILE A 99 10.57 -17.75 -10.87
CA ILE A 99 10.21 -17.72 -12.30
C ILE A 99 9.22 -18.82 -12.64
N HIS A 100 9.44 -20.04 -12.16
CA HIS A 100 8.52 -21.16 -12.41
C HIS A 100 7.19 -20.97 -11.66
N ALA A 101 7.21 -20.49 -10.42
CA ALA A 101 6.01 -20.25 -9.63
C ALA A 101 5.13 -19.12 -10.21
N THR A 102 5.75 -18.11 -10.81
CA THR A 102 5.04 -16.97 -11.42
C THR A 102 4.59 -17.22 -12.86
N ARG A 103 5.00 -18.34 -13.47
CA ARG A 103 4.64 -18.73 -14.85
C ARG A 103 3.13 -18.79 -15.10
N HIS A 104 2.38 -19.29 -14.13
CA HIS A 104 0.91 -19.42 -14.23
C HIS A 104 0.16 -18.13 -13.90
N SER A 105 0.88 -17.03 -13.60
CA SER A 105 0.26 -15.73 -13.37
C SER A 105 -0.39 -15.19 -14.65
N ARG A 106 -1.56 -14.58 -14.50
CA ARG A 106 -2.30 -13.95 -15.62
C ARG A 106 -1.50 -12.83 -16.30
N LEU A 107 -0.70 -12.12 -15.51
CA LEU A 107 0.19 -11.04 -15.95
C LEU A 107 1.63 -11.41 -15.57
N SER A 108 2.59 -11.08 -16.45
CA SER A 108 4.00 -11.22 -16.11
C SER A 108 4.39 -10.20 -15.02
N ALA A 109 5.39 -10.54 -14.21
CA ALA A 109 5.84 -9.66 -13.13
C ALA A 109 6.28 -8.26 -13.63
N TRP A 110 6.92 -8.23 -14.81
CA TRP A 110 7.25 -6.97 -15.49
C TRP A 110 6.02 -6.16 -15.89
N ALA A 111 4.98 -6.81 -16.44
CA ALA A 111 3.75 -6.12 -16.80
C ALA A 111 3.06 -5.52 -15.57
N ASP A 112 3.06 -6.23 -14.44
CA ASP A 112 2.52 -5.71 -13.17
C ASP A 112 3.32 -4.49 -12.65
N LEU A 113 4.66 -4.54 -12.70
CA LEU A 113 5.51 -3.40 -12.34
C LEU A 113 5.23 -2.21 -13.26
N ARG A 114 5.16 -2.44 -14.58
CA ARG A 114 4.89 -1.38 -15.56
C ARG A 114 3.54 -0.73 -15.34
N MET A 115 2.49 -1.52 -15.13
CA MET A 115 1.15 -1.01 -14.81
C MET A 115 1.14 -0.19 -13.52
N THR A 116 1.86 -0.65 -12.49
CA THR A 116 2.01 0.07 -11.22
C THR A 116 2.73 1.41 -11.42
N GLY A 117 3.84 1.40 -12.17
CA GLY A 117 4.61 2.61 -12.50
C GLY A 117 3.76 3.63 -13.25
N LEU A 118 3.06 3.22 -14.31
CA LEU A 118 2.18 4.11 -15.08
C LEU A 118 1.05 4.71 -14.25
N ARG A 119 0.43 3.92 -13.36
CA ARG A 119 -0.60 4.40 -12.43
C ARG A 119 -0.06 5.46 -11.47
N ILE A 120 1.13 5.22 -10.91
CA ILE A 120 1.78 6.17 -10.00
C ILE A 120 2.19 7.45 -10.76
N SER A 121 2.80 7.32 -11.94
CA SER A 121 3.13 8.47 -12.81
C SER A 121 1.90 9.33 -13.07
N LYS A 122 0.79 8.74 -13.48
CA LYS A 122 -0.47 9.47 -13.70
C LYS A 122 -0.94 10.19 -12.43
N THR A 123 -0.88 9.53 -11.28
CA THR A 123 -1.30 10.10 -10.00
C THR A 123 -0.44 11.31 -9.62
N ILE A 124 0.88 11.20 -9.78
CA ILE A 124 1.84 12.28 -9.52
C ILE A 124 1.65 13.43 -10.52
N ASP A 125 1.45 13.14 -11.80
CA ASP A 125 1.23 14.16 -12.84
C ASP A 125 -0.06 14.95 -12.57
N ASP A 126 -1.13 14.27 -12.15
CA ASP A 126 -2.38 14.92 -11.76
C ASP A 126 -2.24 15.75 -10.48
N PHE A 127 -1.42 15.30 -9.52
CA PHE A 127 -1.05 16.11 -8.36
C PHE A 127 -0.29 17.39 -8.76
N TRP A 128 0.69 17.30 -9.67
CA TRP A 128 1.42 18.47 -10.15
C TRP A 128 0.55 19.45 -10.94
N LYS A 129 -0.50 18.97 -11.62
CA LYS A 129 -1.51 19.85 -12.22
C LYS A 129 -2.30 20.60 -11.16
N LEU A 130 -2.70 19.91 -10.08
CA LEU A 130 -3.42 20.52 -8.97
C LEU A 130 -2.57 21.57 -8.25
N SER A 131 -1.30 21.24 -7.94
CA SER A 131 -0.39 22.11 -7.17
C SER A 131 -0.09 23.45 -7.85
N LYS A 132 -0.24 23.54 -9.19
CA LYS A 132 -0.18 24.82 -9.93
C LYS A 132 -1.30 25.78 -9.55
N THR A 133 -2.46 25.24 -9.17
CA THR A 133 -3.65 26.03 -8.83
C THR A 133 -3.89 26.11 -7.32
N HIS A 134 -3.41 25.12 -6.58
CA HIS A 134 -3.62 24.97 -5.15
C HIS A 134 -2.27 25.13 -4.43
N PRO A 135 -1.97 26.31 -3.86
CA PRO A 135 -0.69 26.58 -3.25
C PRO A 135 -0.49 25.71 -2.00
N LYS A 136 0.74 25.24 -1.81
CA LYS A 136 1.10 24.40 -0.66
C LYS A 136 1.04 25.18 0.65
N PRO A 137 0.58 24.55 1.76
CA PRO A 137 0.69 25.14 3.08
C PRO A 137 2.15 25.44 3.45
N THR A 138 2.38 26.48 4.24
CA THR A 138 3.73 26.93 4.63
C THR A 138 4.51 25.90 5.44
N PHE A 139 3.81 24.97 6.11
CA PHE A 139 4.40 23.90 6.91
C PHE A 139 4.64 22.60 6.11
N TRP A 140 4.30 22.54 4.82
CA TRP A 140 4.63 21.39 3.98
C TRP A 140 6.16 21.31 3.78
N PRO A 141 6.82 20.21 4.21
CA PRO A 141 8.27 20.07 4.12
C PRO A 141 8.73 19.99 2.66
N SER A 142 9.85 20.64 2.35
CA SER A 142 10.50 20.53 1.03
C SER A 142 10.87 19.09 0.68
N GLU A 143 11.16 18.29 1.70
CA GLU A 143 11.46 16.86 1.62
C GLU A 143 10.29 16.08 1.01
N GLY A 144 9.05 16.52 1.23
CA GLY A 144 7.87 15.87 0.67
C GLY A 144 7.78 16.03 -0.85
N ASP A 145 8.01 17.24 -1.36
CA ASP A 145 8.05 17.50 -2.81
C ASP A 145 9.23 16.77 -3.49
N GLU A 146 10.36 16.70 -2.79
CA GLU A 146 11.55 16.00 -3.26
C GLU A 146 11.32 14.49 -3.34
N GLU A 147 10.66 13.88 -2.36
CA GLU A 147 10.31 12.46 -2.40
C GLU A 147 9.35 12.13 -3.54
N ILE A 148 8.33 12.98 -3.80
CA ILE A 148 7.43 12.80 -4.95
C ILE A 148 8.22 12.85 -6.26
N ARG A 149 9.19 13.77 -6.37
CA ARG A 149 10.08 13.87 -7.54
C ARG A 149 10.96 12.63 -7.69
N ARG A 150 11.53 12.11 -6.59
CA ARG A 150 12.33 10.88 -6.60
C ARG A 150 11.53 9.67 -7.04
N ILE A 151 10.30 9.50 -6.54
CA ILE A 151 9.40 8.41 -6.98
C ILE A 151 9.15 8.52 -8.50
N ARG A 152 8.79 9.71 -9.00
CA ARG A 152 8.54 9.90 -10.45
C ARG A 152 9.81 9.64 -11.27
N LYS A 153 10.97 10.07 -10.77
CA LYS A 153 12.25 9.88 -11.44
C LYS A 153 12.65 8.40 -11.48
N SER A 154 12.41 7.67 -10.39
CA SER A 154 12.61 6.22 -10.34
C SER A 154 11.75 5.51 -11.40
N ILE A 155 10.49 5.90 -11.56
CA ILE A 155 9.63 5.30 -12.61
C ILE A 155 10.13 5.67 -14.01
N GLU A 156 10.53 6.93 -14.22
CA GLU A 156 11.10 7.37 -15.50
C GLU A 156 12.34 6.56 -15.88
N VAL A 157 13.26 6.36 -14.93
CA VAL A 157 14.55 5.70 -15.18
C VAL A 157 14.40 4.19 -15.34
N PHE A 158 13.58 3.53 -14.52
CA PHE A 158 13.56 2.06 -14.47
C PHE A 158 12.36 1.40 -15.16
N VAL A 159 11.29 2.15 -15.45
CA VAL A 159 10.05 1.61 -16.04
C VAL A 159 9.77 2.18 -17.42
N GLU A 160 10.03 3.47 -17.63
CA GLU A 160 9.83 4.14 -18.92
C GLU A 160 11.06 4.04 -19.82
N LYS A 161 12.26 4.00 -19.22
CA LYS A 161 13.55 3.84 -19.89
C LYS A 161 14.20 2.51 -19.53
N ASP A 162 15.08 2.05 -20.41
CA ASP A 162 15.91 0.87 -20.18
C ASP A 162 17.40 1.27 -20.12
N PRO A 163 17.89 1.65 -18.92
CA PRO A 163 19.24 2.19 -18.76
C PRO A 163 20.31 1.14 -19.08
N LEU A 164 20.04 -0.14 -18.86
CA LEU A 164 20.97 -1.21 -19.19
C LEU A 164 21.07 -1.40 -20.71
N GLN A 165 19.95 -1.26 -21.42
CA GLN A 165 19.97 -1.25 -22.89
C GLN A 165 20.71 -0.02 -23.44
N GLU A 166 20.50 1.16 -22.88
CA GLU A 166 21.24 2.39 -23.25
C GLU A 166 22.76 2.20 -23.06
N MET A 167 23.19 1.62 -21.92
CA MET A 167 24.60 1.33 -21.65
C MET A 167 25.20 0.32 -22.63
N LYS A 168 24.45 -0.73 -22.99
CA LYS A 168 24.88 -1.72 -23.99
C LYS A 168 25.07 -1.08 -25.37
N GLU A 169 24.13 -0.24 -25.78
CA GLU A 169 24.20 0.47 -27.05
C GLU A 169 25.37 1.45 -27.11
N GLU A 170 25.60 2.22 -26.05
CA GLU A 170 26.73 3.13 -25.95
C GLU A 170 28.07 2.38 -25.99
N SER A 171 28.18 1.27 -25.26
CA SER A 171 29.36 0.41 -25.27
C SER A 171 29.62 -0.19 -26.67
N ALA A 172 28.57 -0.62 -27.36
CA ALA A 172 28.68 -1.15 -28.72
C ALA A 172 29.14 -0.08 -29.72
N ARG A 173 28.61 1.16 -29.61
CA ARG A 173 29.02 2.31 -30.44
C ARG A 173 30.49 2.64 -30.23
N THR A 174 30.94 2.73 -28.98
CA THR A 174 32.34 3.04 -28.63
C THR A 174 33.32 2.00 -29.16
N LEU A 175 32.91 0.71 -29.17
CA LEU A 175 33.74 -0.40 -29.66
C LEU A 175 33.61 -0.66 -31.16
N GLY A 176 32.80 0.11 -31.90
CA GLY A 176 32.53 -0.11 -33.32
C GLY A 176 31.89 -1.47 -33.63
N ARG A 177 31.16 -2.04 -32.67
CA ARG A 177 30.52 -3.35 -32.79
C ARG A 177 29.02 -3.21 -33.09
N PRO A 178 28.41 -4.17 -33.80
CA PRO A 178 26.96 -4.18 -33.99
C PRO A 178 26.27 -4.35 -32.63
N SER A 179 25.32 -3.46 -32.34
CA SER A 179 24.40 -3.64 -31.21
C SER A 179 23.39 -4.74 -31.57
N TYR A 180 23.13 -5.66 -30.64
CA TYR A 180 22.11 -6.69 -30.81
C TYR A 180 20.79 -6.23 -30.18
N PRO A 181 19.65 -6.34 -30.88
CA PRO A 181 18.36 -6.00 -30.32
C PRO A 181 18.01 -6.97 -29.18
N SER A 182 18.15 -6.52 -27.94
CA SER A 182 17.71 -7.28 -26.76
C SER A 182 16.23 -7.03 -26.51
N PRO A 183 15.51 -7.96 -25.85
CA PRO A 183 14.17 -7.66 -25.35
C PRO A 183 14.18 -6.43 -24.43
N ASP A 184 13.20 -5.54 -24.61
CA ASP A 184 13.03 -4.37 -23.75
C ASP A 184 12.97 -4.78 -22.27
N HIS A 185 13.75 -4.07 -21.44
CA HIS A 185 13.85 -4.25 -20.00
C HIS A 185 14.19 -5.70 -19.63
N LEU A 186 15.19 -6.29 -20.31
CA LEU A 186 15.53 -7.71 -20.19
C LEU A 186 15.66 -8.15 -18.73
N MET A 187 16.41 -7.41 -17.91
CA MET A 187 16.62 -7.72 -16.50
C MET A 187 15.31 -7.81 -15.70
N LEU A 188 14.40 -6.86 -15.89
CA LEU A 188 13.09 -6.85 -15.22
C LEU A 188 12.15 -7.91 -15.81
N SER A 189 12.25 -8.18 -17.11
CA SER A 189 11.46 -9.22 -17.78
C SER A 189 11.79 -10.64 -17.31
N ARG A 190 13.02 -10.86 -16.82
CA ARG A 190 13.54 -12.16 -16.36
C ARG A 190 13.64 -12.27 -14.84
N ASN A 191 13.56 -11.17 -14.09
CA ASN A 191 13.62 -11.19 -12.63
C ASN A 191 12.26 -10.79 -11.99
N PRO A 192 11.37 -11.77 -11.72
CA PRO A 192 10.09 -11.50 -11.09
C PRO A 192 10.21 -11.05 -9.63
N MET A 193 11.28 -11.45 -8.92
CA MET A 193 11.53 -11.05 -7.53
C MET A 193 11.80 -9.54 -7.45
N LEU A 194 12.73 -9.06 -8.27
CA LEU A 194 13.04 -7.64 -8.39
C LEU A 194 11.80 -6.83 -8.78
N CYS A 195 11.01 -7.30 -9.76
CA CYS A 195 9.75 -6.64 -10.13
C CYS A 195 8.75 -6.55 -8.97
N GLY A 196 8.59 -7.64 -8.21
CA GLY A 196 7.72 -7.68 -7.03
C GLY A 196 8.18 -6.73 -5.94
N LEU A 197 9.48 -6.67 -5.67
CA LEU A 197 10.08 -5.77 -4.67
C LEU A 197 9.96 -4.31 -5.07
N MET A 198 10.28 -3.96 -6.32
CA MET A 198 10.11 -2.59 -6.83
C MET A 198 8.65 -2.17 -6.79
N THR A 199 7.72 -3.06 -7.14
CA THR A 199 6.27 -2.81 -7.02
C THR A 199 5.88 -2.53 -5.57
N PHE A 200 6.35 -3.36 -4.64
CA PHE A 200 6.10 -3.18 -3.21
C PHE A 200 6.66 -1.85 -2.69
N GLN A 201 7.92 -1.55 -3.01
CA GLN A 201 8.60 -0.32 -2.62
C GLN A 201 7.90 0.93 -3.16
N LEU A 202 7.56 0.97 -4.46
CA LEU A 202 6.88 2.12 -5.06
C LEU A 202 5.55 2.40 -4.37
N ASN A 203 4.78 1.35 -4.08
CA ASN A 203 3.50 1.48 -3.36
C ASN A 203 3.70 1.91 -1.91
N LEU A 204 4.69 1.36 -1.22
CA LEU A 204 5.05 1.75 0.15
C LEU A 204 5.43 3.23 0.25
N ARG A 205 6.28 3.70 -0.67
CA ARG A 205 6.70 5.10 -0.74
C ARG A 205 5.52 6.02 -1.02
N MET A 206 4.71 5.70 -2.05
CA MET A 206 3.48 6.44 -2.37
C MET A 206 2.49 6.50 -1.21
N GLN A 207 2.31 5.39 -0.49
CA GLN A 207 1.46 5.34 0.68
C GLN A 207 1.98 6.29 1.78
N THR A 208 3.28 6.27 2.04
CA THR A 208 3.92 7.03 3.11
C THR A 208 3.83 8.53 2.85
N ILE A 209 4.21 8.97 1.64
CA ILE A 209 4.13 10.39 1.29
C ILE A 209 2.68 10.87 1.15
N GLY A 210 1.79 10.02 0.64
CA GLY A 210 0.36 10.32 0.55
C GLY A 210 -0.29 10.51 1.92
N GLN A 211 0.09 9.71 2.92
CA GLN A 211 -0.35 9.90 4.31
C GLN A 211 0.20 11.18 4.92
N GLY A 212 1.47 11.49 4.69
CA GLY A 212 2.08 12.75 5.10
C GLY A 212 1.33 13.95 4.53
N LEU A 213 1.01 13.89 3.24
CA LEU A 213 0.24 14.91 2.52
C LEU A 213 -1.13 15.13 3.17
N VAL A 214 -1.92 14.08 3.31
CA VAL A 214 -3.28 14.17 3.86
C VAL A 214 -3.29 14.61 5.33
N THR A 215 -2.28 14.19 6.11
CA THR A 215 -2.12 14.59 7.51
C THR A 215 -1.83 16.08 7.65
N GLN A 216 -0.94 16.62 6.81
CA GLN A 216 -0.48 18.00 6.94
C GLN A 216 -1.44 19.00 6.31
N TRP A 217 -1.98 18.70 5.12
CA TRP A 217 -2.83 19.65 4.41
C TRP A 217 -4.27 19.73 4.98
N TYR A 218 -4.68 18.71 5.73
CA TYR A 218 -5.96 18.61 6.44
C TYR A 218 -7.24 18.59 5.58
N GLU A 219 -7.20 18.63 4.24
CA GLU A 219 -8.45 18.67 3.45
C GLU A 219 -9.28 17.40 3.64
N VAL A 220 -8.67 16.23 3.52
CA VAL A 220 -9.42 14.96 3.63
C VAL A 220 -9.97 14.76 5.04
N PRO A 221 -9.17 14.92 6.13
CA PRO A 221 -9.68 14.71 7.48
C PRO A 221 -10.76 15.73 7.84
N GLN A 222 -10.58 17.02 7.52
CA GLN A 222 -11.62 18.00 7.79
C GLN A 222 -12.88 17.73 6.96
N LEU A 223 -12.75 17.37 5.68
CA LEU A 223 -13.89 17.03 4.84
C LEU A 223 -14.63 15.78 5.36
N ALA A 224 -13.95 14.84 6.03
CA ALA A 224 -14.61 13.73 6.72
C ALA A 224 -15.54 14.21 7.86
N PHE A 225 -15.15 15.25 8.61
CA PHE A 225 -16.03 15.88 9.60
C PHE A 225 -17.23 16.56 8.95
N LEU A 226 -17.04 17.25 7.81
CA LEU A 226 -18.15 17.86 7.08
C LEU A 226 -19.11 16.80 6.54
N TYR A 227 -18.58 15.72 5.97
CA TYR A 227 -19.37 14.60 5.49
C TYR A 227 -20.23 14.00 6.61
N ASN A 228 -19.63 13.72 7.77
CA ASN A 228 -20.38 13.23 8.93
C ASN A 228 -21.45 14.23 9.39
N LEU A 229 -21.14 15.54 9.44
CA LEU A 229 -22.11 16.57 9.82
C LEU A 229 -23.30 16.60 8.86
N VAL A 230 -23.05 16.55 7.56
CA VAL A 230 -24.10 16.53 6.52
C VAL A 230 -24.97 15.28 6.65
N GLN A 231 -24.36 14.11 6.85
CA GLN A 231 -25.08 12.85 6.99
C GLN A 231 -25.99 12.83 8.23
N GLN A 232 -25.54 13.42 9.34
CA GLN A 232 -26.31 13.45 10.59
C GLN A 232 -27.45 14.47 10.59
N THR A 233 -27.35 15.54 9.80
CA THR A 233 -28.27 16.69 9.93
C THR A 233 -29.02 17.04 8.66
N ALA A 234 -28.41 16.94 7.49
CA ALA A 234 -29.00 17.45 6.23
C ALA A 234 -29.49 16.35 5.30
N ASP A 235 -28.66 15.33 5.06
CA ASP A 235 -28.97 14.26 4.11
C ASP A 235 -28.44 12.90 4.63
N PRO A 236 -29.26 12.14 5.36
CA PRO A 236 -28.89 10.80 5.84
C PRO A 236 -28.62 9.79 4.72
N THR A 237 -29.11 10.05 3.50
CA THR A 237 -28.93 9.16 2.35
C THR A 237 -27.62 9.42 1.59
N LEU A 238 -26.90 10.50 1.94
CA LEU A 238 -25.63 10.84 1.32
C LEU A 238 -24.57 9.76 1.58
N SER A 239 -24.24 9.01 0.55
CA SER A 239 -23.20 7.99 0.58
C SER A 239 -21.95 8.43 -0.17
N TRP A 240 -20.80 8.40 0.50
CA TRP A 240 -19.50 8.59 -0.12
C TRP A 240 -18.61 7.35 0.14
N PRO A 241 -18.64 6.35 -0.77
CA PRO A 241 -17.90 5.11 -0.61
C PRO A 241 -16.41 5.29 -0.34
N ASP A 242 -15.75 6.23 -1.03
CA ASP A 242 -14.32 6.45 -0.86
C ASP A 242 -13.95 7.09 0.49
N MET A 243 -14.80 7.98 1.01
CA MET A 243 -14.60 8.56 2.35
C MET A 243 -14.86 7.53 3.44
N GLU A 244 -15.88 6.68 3.29
CA GLU A 244 -16.12 5.56 4.20
C GLU A 244 -14.95 4.58 4.21
N LEU A 245 -14.35 4.30 3.05
CA LEU A 245 -13.14 3.49 2.96
C LEU A 245 -11.95 4.16 3.65
N PHE A 246 -11.76 5.46 3.48
CA PHE A 246 -10.73 6.24 4.19
C PHE A 246 -10.93 6.16 5.72
N ILE A 247 -12.18 6.37 6.18
CA ILE A 247 -12.54 6.29 7.60
C ILE A 247 -12.22 4.90 8.16
N ARG A 248 -12.54 3.85 7.41
CA ARG A 248 -12.27 2.47 7.82
C ARG A 248 -10.78 2.13 7.89
N ILE A 249 -9.97 2.62 6.95
CA ILE A 249 -8.52 2.35 6.89
C ILE A 249 -7.81 2.92 8.13
N HIS A 250 -8.12 4.16 8.48
CA HIS A 250 -7.49 4.85 9.61
C HIS A 250 -8.18 4.58 10.95
N GLY A 251 -9.46 4.18 10.94
CA GLY A 251 -10.26 3.98 12.13
C GLY A 251 -10.99 5.26 12.55
N GLU A 252 -12.24 5.10 12.98
CA GLU A 252 -13.09 6.21 13.44
C GLU A 252 -12.48 6.92 14.64
N ASP A 253 -11.87 6.15 15.56
CA ASP A 253 -11.23 6.64 16.78
C ASP A 253 -10.07 7.61 16.50
N ARG A 254 -9.34 7.37 15.40
CA ARG A 254 -8.20 8.21 15.00
C ARG A 254 -8.65 9.47 14.28
N ILE A 255 -9.63 9.36 13.39
CA ILE A 255 -10.14 10.51 12.61
C ILE A 255 -10.99 11.43 13.48
N PHE A 256 -11.96 10.88 14.24
CA PHE A 256 -12.95 11.68 14.96
C PHE A 256 -12.62 11.90 16.45
N VAL A 257 -11.51 11.37 16.95
CA VAL A 257 -11.16 11.40 18.40
C VAL A 257 -12.25 10.67 19.21
N GLY A 258 -12.31 9.36 19.01
CA GLY A 258 -13.36 8.46 19.53
C GLY A 258 -14.41 8.13 18.45
N ASN A 259 -15.65 7.87 18.86
CA ASN A 259 -16.71 7.49 17.91
C ASN A 259 -17.14 8.67 17.01
N ARG A 260 -17.88 8.42 15.93
CA ARG A 260 -18.45 9.50 15.09
C ARG A 260 -19.20 10.56 15.90
N PRO A 261 -18.98 11.87 15.65
CA PRO A 261 -19.73 12.94 16.31
C PRO A 261 -21.22 12.87 15.97
N LYS A 262 -22.08 13.06 16.97
CA LYS A 262 -23.54 12.96 16.83
C LYS A 262 -24.23 14.30 16.56
N ASP A 263 -23.58 15.40 16.90
CA ASP A 263 -24.12 16.74 16.73
C ASP A 263 -23.04 17.74 16.30
N ALA A 264 -23.48 18.92 15.86
CA ALA A 264 -22.59 19.98 15.36
C ALA A 264 -21.62 20.51 16.43
N ALA A 265 -22.02 20.51 17.72
CA ALA A 265 -21.18 21.00 18.81
C ALA A 265 -20.03 20.03 19.11
N GLN A 266 -20.34 18.73 19.19
CA GLN A 266 -19.38 17.65 19.35
C GLN A 266 -18.46 17.56 18.13
N SER A 267 -19.01 17.70 16.92
CA SER A 267 -18.22 17.69 15.68
C SER A 267 -17.19 18.82 15.68
N LEU A 268 -17.61 20.05 15.98
CA LEU A 268 -16.72 21.20 16.04
C LEU A 268 -15.66 21.06 17.15
N ASN A 269 -16.03 20.68 18.36
CA ASN A 269 -15.07 20.53 19.47
C ASN A 269 -13.97 19.51 19.13
N ARG A 270 -14.33 18.42 18.45
CA ARG A 270 -13.35 17.39 18.03
C ARG A 270 -12.53 17.83 16.83
N LEU A 271 -13.13 18.54 15.89
CA LEU A 271 -12.42 19.14 14.76
C LEU A 271 -11.37 20.15 15.23
N GLU A 272 -11.70 20.98 16.22
CA GLU A 272 -10.76 21.91 16.88
C GLU A 272 -9.59 21.16 17.54
N ILE A 273 -9.85 20.01 18.17
CA ILE A 273 -8.81 19.15 18.74
C ILE A 273 -7.90 18.56 17.65
N VAL A 274 -8.47 18.03 16.57
CA VAL A 274 -7.72 17.37 15.47
C VAL A 274 -6.85 18.36 14.71
N THR A 275 -7.36 19.56 14.47
CA THR A 275 -6.65 20.62 13.74
C THR A 275 -5.69 21.42 14.62
N GLY A 276 -5.73 21.23 15.95
CA GLY A 276 -4.97 22.03 16.90
C GLY A 276 -5.41 23.49 17.00
N VAL A 277 -6.55 23.85 16.42
CA VAL A 277 -7.11 25.20 16.42
C VAL A 277 -8.13 25.30 17.57
N SER A 278 -7.78 25.99 18.66
CA SER A 278 -8.72 26.24 19.77
C SER A 278 -9.53 27.51 19.52
N ALA A 279 -10.86 27.39 19.42
CA ALA A 279 -11.75 28.53 19.45
C ALA A 279 -11.74 29.20 20.83
N ALA A 280 -11.80 28.43 21.91
CA ALA A 280 -11.91 28.94 23.29
C ALA A 280 -10.75 29.87 23.71
N ALA A 281 -9.52 29.57 23.30
CA ALA A 281 -8.35 30.41 23.60
C ALA A 281 -8.36 31.76 22.81
N ARG A 282 -9.07 31.82 21.68
CA ARG A 282 -9.06 32.99 20.78
C ARG A 282 -10.32 33.86 20.86
N PHE A 283 -11.44 33.31 21.34
CA PHE A 283 -12.65 34.05 21.71
C PHE A 283 -12.61 34.65 23.14
N ALA A 284 -11.54 34.41 23.91
CA ALA A 284 -11.33 35.06 25.20
C ALA A 284 -11.11 36.58 24.99
N ASN A 285 -11.77 37.40 25.81
CA ASN A 285 -11.79 38.86 25.65
C ASN A 285 -10.38 39.50 25.66
N ASP A 286 -9.43 38.85 26.35
CA ASP A 286 -8.02 39.25 26.53
C ASP A 286 -7.03 38.61 25.53
N SER A 287 -7.49 38.03 24.42
CA SER A 287 -6.56 37.44 23.44
C SER A 287 -5.72 38.55 22.76
N ARG A 288 -4.42 38.57 23.04
CA ARG A 288 -3.46 39.58 22.54
C ARG A 288 -3.17 39.48 21.02
N GLN A 289 -3.78 38.52 20.32
CA GLN A 289 -3.62 38.29 18.88
C GLN A 289 -4.99 38.06 18.21
N ARG A 290 -5.78 39.13 18.07
CA ARG A 290 -7.05 39.11 17.33
C ARG A 290 -6.88 39.09 15.80
N SER A 291 -5.67 39.30 15.27
CA SER A 291 -5.45 39.58 13.84
C SER A 291 -5.38 38.35 12.93
N ASP A 292 -4.93 37.20 13.43
CA ASP A 292 -4.57 36.07 12.59
C ASP A 292 -5.60 34.96 12.75
N TRP A 293 -6.72 35.09 12.05
CA TRP A 293 -7.76 34.06 12.00
C TRP A 293 -7.19 32.74 11.44
N HIS A 294 -7.39 31.65 12.19
CA HIS A 294 -7.40 30.25 11.72
C HIS A 294 -6.19 29.84 10.86
N ARG A 295 -4.98 29.93 11.40
CA ARG A 295 -3.82 29.28 10.78
C ARG A 295 -3.44 28.05 11.59
N PRO A 296 -3.73 26.83 11.09
CA PRO A 296 -3.08 25.63 11.60
C PRO A 296 -1.58 25.88 11.57
N ASP A 297 -0.90 25.69 12.70
CA ASP A 297 0.55 25.92 12.80
C ASP A 297 1.37 24.75 12.25
N GLY A 298 0.71 23.66 11.85
CA GLY A 298 1.32 22.42 11.39
C GLY A 298 2.04 21.62 12.48
N LYS A 299 2.19 22.18 13.70
CA LYS A 299 3.03 21.61 14.77
C LYS A 299 2.31 20.56 15.61
N LYS A 300 0.98 20.54 15.56
CA LYS A 300 0.14 19.62 16.35
C LYS A 300 -0.76 18.71 15.49
N ALA A 301 -0.42 18.54 14.21
CA ALA A 301 -1.17 17.64 13.33
C ALA A 301 -1.13 16.21 13.90
N ARG A 302 -2.30 15.61 14.14
CA ARG A 302 -2.35 14.21 14.57
C ARG A 302 -1.97 13.31 13.39
N HIS A 303 -0.87 12.57 13.51
CA HIS A 303 -0.41 11.66 12.47
C HIS A 303 -1.44 10.56 12.16
N LEU A 304 -1.84 10.47 10.88
CA LEU A 304 -2.73 9.42 10.39
C LEU A 304 -1.93 8.17 10.05
N GLU A 305 -1.67 7.34 11.06
CA GLU A 305 -1.18 5.99 10.80
C GLU A 305 -2.34 5.07 10.42
N PRO A 306 -2.24 4.25 9.36
CA PRO A 306 -3.21 3.20 9.11
C PRO A 306 -3.21 2.21 10.25
N SER A 307 -4.40 1.83 10.69
CA SER A 307 -4.56 0.77 11.69
C SER A 307 -4.19 -0.62 11.15
N ALA A 308 -4.13 -0.75 9.81
CA ALA A 308 -4.08 -1.99 9.07
C ALA A 308 -2.78 -2.23 8.30
N THR A 309 -1.68 -1.49 8.53
CA THR A 309 -0.38 -1.72 7.87
C THR A 309 0.69 -2.26 8.82
N LYS A 310 0.35 -3.26 9.62
CA LYS A 310 1.23 -3.78 10.67
C LYS A 310 2.38 -4.59 10.08
N VAL A 311 2.10 -5.45 9.10
CA VAL A 311 3.12 -6.27 8.45
C VAL A 311 3.96 -5.44 7.51
N VAL A 312 3.34 -4.54 6.74
CA VAL A 312 4.08 -3.59 5.89
C VAL A 312 5.11 -2.79 6.70
N ASN A 313 4.79 -2.40 7.94
CA ASN A 313 5.71 -1.67 8.82
C ASN A 313 6.97 -2.46 9.23
N ILE A 314 6.94 -3.81 9.18
CA ILE A 314 8.12 -4.66 9.42
C ILE A 314 9.17 -4.42 8.33
N PHE A 315 8.72 -4.25 7.10
CA PHE A 315 9.56 -4.09 5.91
C PHE A 315 9.92 -2.63 5.61
N ARG A 316 9.30 -1.69 6.33
CA ARG A 316 9.37 -0.26 6.04
C ARG A 316 10.80 0.28 6.02
N GLU A 317 11.57 0.05 7.08
CA GLU A 317 12.97 0.54 7.15
C GLU A 317 13.84 0.01 6.02
N ARG A 318 13.60 -1.23 5.57
CA ARG A 318 14.41 -1.87 4.55
C ARG A 318 14.13 -1.35 3.15
N TYR A 319 12.88 -1.00 2.84
CA TYR A 319 12.46 -0.67 1.47
C TYR A 319 11.94 0.76 1.29
N GLN A 320 11.87 1.57 2.34
CA GLN A 320 11.42 2.96 2.21
C GLN A 320 12.50 3.88 1.64
N ASP A 321 13.77 3.63 1.95
CA ASP A 321 14.89 4.41 1.41
C ASP A 321 15.27 3.91 0.01
N ASP A 322 15.44 4.83 -0.93
CA ASP A 322 15.93 4.58 -2.28
C ASP A 322 17.30 5.19 -2.54
N ASN A 323 17.94 5.77 -1.50
CA ASN A 323 19.23 6.42 -1.66
C ASN A 323 20.33 5.41 -2.05
N PRO A 324 20.90 5.49 -3.27
CA PRO A 324 21.93 4.56 -3.72
C PRO A 324 23.21 4.67 -2.88
N GLU A 325 23.47 5.82 -2.26
CA GLU A 325 24.62 6.04 -1.37
C GLU A 325 24.43 5.37 0.00
N ASN A 326 23.20 5.00 0.35
CA ASN A 326 22.95 4.28 1.59
C ASN A 326 23.42 2.83 1.45
N THR A 327 24.59 2.56 2.02
CA THR A 327 25.20 1.23 2.10
C THR A 327 24.63 0.41 3.25
N ASN A 328 23.93 1.04 4.20
CA ASN A 328 23.21 0.30 5.23
C ASN A 328 22.01 -0.37 4.57
N PHE A 329 22.07 -1.69 4.49
CA PHE A 329 20.96 -2.53 4.11
C PHE A 329 20.37 -3.12 5.40
N PRO A 330 19.37 -2.48 6.03
CA PRO A 330 18.91 -2.91 7.33
C PRO A 330 18.27 -4.29 7.20
N SER A 331 18.81 -5.26 7.93
CA SER A 331 18.18 -6.56 8.05
C SER A 331 16.81 -6.43 8.69
N ILE A 332 15.87 -7.30 8.30
CA ILE A 332 14.55 -7.34 8.93
C ILE A 332 14.76 -7.71 10.41
N CYS A 333 14.55 -6.74 11.29
CA CYS A 333 14.81 -6.92 12.73
C CYS A 333 13.89 -7.99 13.32
N SER A 334 14.47 -9.03 13.92
CA SER A 334 13.75 -10.07 14.66
C SER A 334 12.87 -9.49 15.78
N ALA A 335 13.27 -8.34 16.35
CA ALA A 335 12.49 -7.57 17.32
C ALA A 335 11.13 -7.09 16.78
N LYS A 336 11.07 -6.68 15.50
CA LYS A 336 9.81 -6.23 14.88
C LYS A 336 8.89 -7.38 14.57
N VAL A 337 9.46 -8.51 14.14
CA VAL A 337 8.71 -9.74 13.89
C VAL A 337 8.13 -10.28 15.19
N SER A 338 8.91 -10.31 16.28
CA SER A 338 8.43 -10.72 17.61
C SER A 338 7.33 -9.79 18.12
N THR A 339 7.52 -8.47 18.06
CA THR A 339 6.47 -7.50 18.44
C THR A 339 5.17 -7.74 17.66
N PHE A 340 5.26 -7.99 16.35
CA PHE A 340 4.10 -8.31 15.53
C PHE A 340 3.40 -9.61 15.98
N LEU A 341 4.17 -10.67 16.29
CA LEU A 341 3.64 -11.94 16.78
C LEU A 341 3.01 -11.79 18.18
N ASP A 342 3.60 -10.97 19.05
CA ASP A 342 3.05 -10.64 20.37
C ASP A 342 1.67 -9.98 20.24
N GLU A 343 1.54 -8.95 19.39
CA GLU A 343 0.28 -8.27 19.14
C GLU A 343 -0.80 -9.19 18.55
N LEU A 344 -0.41 -10.08 17.63
CA LEU A 344 -1.32 -11.09 17.09
C LEU A 344 -1.81 -12.01 18.21
N SER A 345 -0.91 -12.44 19.07
CA SER A 345 -1.23 -13.32 20.18
C SER A 345 -2.20 -12.64 21.18
N GLU A 346 -2.00 -11.37 21.52
CA GLU A 346 -2.89 -10.64 22.42
C GLU A 346 -4.32 -10.51 21.88
N LYS A 347 -4.46 -10.28 20.56
CA LYS A 347 -5.77 -10.22 19.89
C LYS A 347 -6.50 -11.56 19.99
N THR A 348 -5.78 -12.68 19.83
CA THR A 348 -6.36 -14.02 19.97
C THR A 348 -6.79 -14.31 21.41
N ALA A 349 -6.01 -13.87 22.40
CA ALA A 349 -6.37 -14.01 23.82
C ALA A 349 -7.64 -13.22 24.19
N LYS A 350 -7.79 -12.00 23.66
CA LYS A 350 -9.00 -11.16 23.87
C LYS A 350 -10.26 -11.77 23.23
N LYS A 351 -10.15 -12.38 22.04
CA LYS A 351 -11.25 -13.11 21.39
C LYS A 351 -11.66 -14.38 22.14
N ASN A 352 -10.70 -15.16 22.67
CA ASN A 352 -11.02 -16.42 23.35
C ASN A 352 -11.71 -16.21 24.70
N LYS A 353 -11.49 -15.07 25.38
CA LYS A 353 -12.25 -14.73 26.59
C LYS A 353 -13.76 -14.57 26.35
N SER A 354 -14.21 -14.37 25.11
CA SER A 354 -15.64 -14.25 24.78
C SER A 354 -16.32 -15.55 24.35
N LYS A 355 -15.58 -16.64 24.12
CA LYS A 355 -16.13 -17.96 23.76
C LYS A 355 -15.67 -19.03 24.76
N LYS A 356 -16.49 -19.26 25.80
CA LYS A 356 -16.42 -20.51 26.57
C LYS A 356 -17.11 -21.60 25.76
N SER A 357 -16.36 -22.45 25.08
CA SER A 357 -16.86 -23.72 24.56
C SER A 357 -16.35 -24.90 25.41
N THR A 358 -17.27 -25.82 25.65
CA THR A 358 -17.16 -27.03 26.45
C THR A 358 -16.45 -28.16 25.71
N GLY A 359 -15.71 -28.96 26.48
CA GLY A 359 -14.96 -30.17 26.15
C GLY A 359 -15.19 -30.84 24.80
N LEU A 360 -14.18 -30.78 23.94
CA LEU A 360 -13.85 -31.82 22.96
C LEU A 360 -12.32 -31.94 22.84
N ASP A 361 -11.83 -33.08 22.34
CA ASP A 361 -10.40 -33.44 22.26
C ASP A 361 -9.51 -32.34 21.64
N LYS A 362 -8.61 -31.79 22.45
CA LYS A 362 -7.71 -30.67 22.12
C LYS A 362 -6.89 -30.89 20.85
N GLY A 363 -6.53 -32.14 20.52
CA GLY A 363 -5.69 -32.47 19.36
C GLY A 363 -6.39 -32.35 18.01
N LYS A 364 -7.67 -32.74 17.92
CA LYS A 364 -8.46 -32.62 16.68
C LYS A 364 -8.95 -31.19 16.46
N GLU A 365 -9.29 -30.47 17.53
CA GLU A 365 -9.65 -29.06 17.47
C GLU A 365 -8.48 -28.17 17.05
N LEU A 366 -7.25 -28.47 17.48
CA LEU A 366 -6.03 -27.76 17.03
C LEU A 366 -5.78 -27.90 15.53
N ALA A 367 -5.91 -29.10 14.97
CA ALA A 367 -5.76 -29.34 13.53
C ALA A 367 -6.88 -28.63 12.73
N LEU A 368 -8.15 -28.74 13.15
CA LEU A 368 -9.28 -28.06 12.50
C LEU A 368 -9.25 -26.52 12.65
N SER A 369 -8.72 -25.99 13.76
CA SER A 369 -8.54 -24.55 13.97
C SER A 369 -7.39 -23.98 13.14
N ALA A 370 -6.31 -24.75 12.93
CA ALA A 370 -5.25 -24.40 11.98
C ALA A 370 -5.75 -24.33 10.54
N LEU A 371 -6.74 -25.16 10.19
CA LEU A 371 -7.41 -25.21 8.89
C LEU A 371 -8.46 -24.10 8.70
N SER A 372 -8.91 -23.43 9.76
CA SER A 372 -9.98 -22.41 9.69
C SER A 372 -9.48 -20.98 9.97
N SER A 373 -8.41 -20.84 10.76
CA SER A 373 -7.83 -19.54 11.13
C SER A 373 -6.34 -19.67 11.49
N PRO A 374 -5.43 -19.58 10.50
CA PRO A 374 -3.98 -19.71 10.69
C PRO A 374 -3.42 -18.72 11.73
N ASP A 375 -3.99 -17.51 11.81
CA ASP A 375 -3.60 -16.48 12.77
C ASP A 375 -3.80 -16.90 14.23
N GLU A 376 -4.92 -17.57 14.52
CA GLU A 376 -5.27 -17.98 15.89
C GLU A 376 -4.40 -19.17 16.34
N PHE A 377 -4.09 -20.07 15.41
CA PHE A 377 -3.17 -21.17 15.63
C PHE A 377 -1.74 -20.67 15.92
N LEU A 378 -1.22 -19.75 15.10
CA LEU A 378 0.12 -19.21 15.27
C LEU A 378 0.25 -18.31 16.49
N GLY A 379 -0.78 -17.51 16.82
CA GLY A 379 -0.80 -16.73 18.05
C GLY A 379 -0.72 -17.61 19.30
N ARG A 380 -1.46 -18.74 19.33
CA ARG A 380 -1.40 -19.73 20.43
C ARG A 380 -0.04 -20.43 20.51
N ARG A 381 0.54 -20.80 19.36
CA ARG A 381 1.85 -21.44 19.32
C ARG A 381 2.95 -20.48 19.78
N TRP A 382 2.91 -19.23 19.34
CA TRP A 382 3.82 -18.19 19.81
C TRP A 382 3.74 -17.98 21.33
N GLN A 383 2.53 -17.89 21.89
CA GLN A 383 2.34 -17.82 23.35
C GLN A 383 2.95 -19.00 24.12
N ASN A 384 2.83 -20.21 23.58
CA ASN A 384 3.27 -21.41 24.27
C ASN A 384 4.76 -21.70 24.09
N THR A 385 5.31 -21.50 22.89
CA THR A 385 6.66 -21.96 22.53
C THR A 385 7.61 -20.84 22.11
N HIS A 386 7.12 -19.61 21.88
CA HIS A 386 7.88 -18.49 21.30
C HIS A 386 8.71 -18.89 20.06
N ASN A 387 8.19 -19.86 19.30
CA ASN A 387 8.89 -20.45 18.17
C ASN A 387 7.88 -20.74 17.06
N VAL A 388 8.11 -20.16 15.89
CA VAL A 388 7.30 -20.32 14.68
C VAL A 388 8.22 -20.82 13.57
N GLY A 389 7.79 -21.86 12.87
CA GLY A 389 8.55 -22.41 11.74
C GLY A 389 8.73 -21.37 10.62
N PRO A 390 9.84 -21.39 9.87
CA PRO A 390 10.07 -20.44 8.79
C PRO A 390 8.96 -20.44 7.72
N LEU A 391 8.41 -21.61 7.35
CA LEU A 391 7.33 -21.67 6.35
C LEU A 391 6.00 -21.19 6.91
N GLN A 392 5.72 -21.47 8.18
CA GLN A 392 4.57 -20.94 8.90
C GLN A 392 4.60 -19.40 8.97
N LEU A 393 5.76 -18.83 9.31
CA LEU A 393 5.95 -17.38 9.35
C LEU A 393 5.76 -16.77 7.96
N LEU A 394 6.33 -17.39 6.92
CA LEU A 394 6.20 -16.92 5.54
C LEU A 394 4.74 -16.98 5.06
N ALA A 395 4.01 -18.05 5.36
CA ALA A 395 2.60 -18.19 5.04
C ALA A 395 1.74 -17.13 5.74
N LEU A 396 2.02 -16.84 7.02
CA LEU A 396 1.36 -15.79 7.80
C LEU A 396 1.62 -14.41 7.20
N ILE A 397 2.89 -14.06 6.99
CA ILE A 397 3.30 -12.77 6.41
C ILE A 397 2.65 -12.58 5.04
N ARG A 398 2.69 -13.60 4.17
CA ARG A 398 2.05 -13.57 2.85
C ARG A 398 0.54 -13.34 2.96
N GLY A 399 -0.13 -14.06 3.87
CA GLY A 399 -1.57 -13.91 4.10
C GLY A 399 -1.94 -12.50 4.55
N LYS A 400 -1.18 -11.97 5.52
CA LYS A 400 -1.38 -10.62 6.05
C LYS A 400 -1.07 -9.54 5.04
N LEU A 401 0.04 -9.62 4.30
CA LEU A 401 0.34 -8.66 3.22
C LEU A 401 -0.79 -8.60 2.18
N ARG A 402 -1.45 -9.73 1.89
CA ARG A 402 -2.63 -9.75 1.02
C ARG A 402 -3.85 -9.06 1.64
N GLU A 403 -4.02 -9.12 2.95
CA GLU A 403 -5.06 -8.36 3.68
C GLU A 403 -4.76 -6.85 3.68
N GLU A 404 -3.49 -6.47 3.83
CA GLU A 404 -3.04 -5.08 3.88
C GLU A 404 -2.90 -4.44 2.48
N GLU A 405 -2.90 -5.23 1.40
CA GLU A 405 -2.74 -4.77 0.01
C GLU A 405 -3.68 -3.60 -0.37
N PRO A 406 -5.00 -3.62 -0.12
CA PRO A 406 -5.88 -2.50 -0.46
C PRO A 406 -5.53 -1.20 0.30
N VAL A 407 -4.97 -1.33 1.51
CA VAL A 407 -4.54 -0.20 2.35
C VAL A 407 -3.25 0.41 1.82
N LEU A 408 -2.34 -0.45 1.33
CA LEU A 408 -1.10 -0.05 0.67
C LEU A 408 -1.37 0.67 -0.65
N LEU A 409 -2.38 0.21 -1.41
CA LEU A 409 -2.74 0.75 -2.72
C LEU A 409 -3.70 1.95 -2.66
N PHE A 410 -4.15 2.37 -1.47
CA PHE A 410 -5.12 3.45 -1.34
C PHE A 410 -4.56 4.78 -1.87
N ASN A 411 -5.28 5.41 -2.80
CA ASN A 411 -4.80 6.61 -3.50
C ASN A 411 -5.12 7.90 -2.72
N TYR A 412 -4.24 8.25 -1.78
CA TYR A 412 -4.35 9.47 -0.97
C TYR A 412 -4.30 10.76 -1.79
N PHE A 413 -3.54 10.79 -2.89
CA PHE A 413 -3.43 11.95 -3.76
C PHE A 413 -4.75 12.24 -4.49
N ALA A 414 -5.42 11.20 -4.99
CA ALA A 414 -6.74 11.33 -5.59
C ALA A 414 -7.80 11.77 -4.55
N MET A 415 -7.71 11.30 -3.31
CA MET A 415 -8.57 11.78 -2.21
C MET A 415 -8.34 13.27 -1.91
N HIS A 416 -7.09 13.70 -1.79
CA HIS A 416 -6.75 15.10 -1.57
C HIS A 416 -7.28 15.98 -2.71
N ARG A 417 -7.00 15.62 -3.97
CA ARG A 417 -7.49 16.35 -5.15
C ARG A 417 -9.00 16.55 -5.13
N ARG A 418 -9.77 15.49 -4.92
CA ARG A 418 -11.25 15.56 -4.90
C ARG A 418 -11.77 16.35 -3.70
N SER A 419 -11.09 16.27 -2.57
CA SER A 419 -11.41 17.08 -1.40
C SER A 419 -11.26 18.57 -1.71
N VAL A 420 -10.18 18.97 -2.38
CA VAL A 420 -9.98 20.35 -2.85
C VAL A 420 -11.06 20.75 -3.85
N GLU A 421 -11.39 19.90 -4.82
CA GLU A 421 -12.45 20.18 -5.81
C GLU A 421 -13.82 20.42 -5.15
N ILE A 422 -14.24 19.57 -4.20
CA ILE A 422 -15.48 19.75 -3.44
C ILE A 422 -15.46 21.06 -2.64
N LEU A 423 -14.35 21.34 -1.93
CA LEU A 423 -14.21 22.56 -1.13
C LEU A 423 -14.29 23.82 -2.00
N ARG A 424 -13.69 23.82 -3.21
CA ARG A 424 -13.82 24.92 -4.19
C ARG A 424 -15.25 25.10 -4.67
N LEU A 425 -15.99 24.02 -4.90
CA LEU A 425 -17.40 24.10 -5.28
C LEU A 425 -18.27 24.68 -4.16
N ILE A 426 -18.03 24.26 -2.91
CA ILE A 426 -18.70 24.81 -1.74
C ILE A 426 -18.36 26.29 -1.60
N GLN A 427 -17.08 26.67 -1.70
CA GLN A 427 -16.64 28.05 -1.65
C GLN A 427 -17.36 28.90 -2.70
N LYS A 428 -17.40 28.45 -3.96
CA LYS A 428 -18.05 29.18 -5.05
C LYS A 428 -19.55 29.39 -4.80
N LYS A 429 -20.27 28.39 -4.28
CA LYS A 429 -21.71 28.49 -4.00
C LYS A 429 -22.01 29.37 -2.79
N GLU A 430 -21.22 29.23 -1.73
CA GLU A 430 -21.47 29.84 -0.42
C GLU A 430 -20.65 31.11 -0.15
N HIS A 431 -19.86 31.59 -1.12
CA HIS A 431 -18.96 32.74 -0.97
C HIS A 431 -19.65 33.94 -0.33
N HIS A 432 -20.83 34.32 -0.82
CA HIS A 432 -21.61 35.43 -0.30
C HIS A 432 -21.97 35.28 1.19
N LYS A 433 -22.28 34.05 1.65
CA LYS A 433 -22.57 33.78 3.06
C LYS A 433 -21.31 33.82 3.91
N PHE A 434 -20.20 33.28 3.41
CA PHE A 434 -18.92 33.38 4.10
C PHE A 434 -18.50 34.84 4.32
N VAL A 435 -18.64 35.69 3.29
CA VAL A 435 -18.39 37.14 3.41
C VAL A 435 -19.34 37.79 4.42
N GLN A 436 -20.63 37.42 4.42
CA GLN A 436 -21.60 37.94 5.37
C GLN A 436 -21.27 37.57 6.83
N TYR A 437 -20.86 36.34 7.10
CA TYR A 437 -20.58 35.87 8.47
C TYR A 437 -19.18 36.25 8.97
N PHE A 438 -18.18 36.28 8.08
CA PHE A 438 -16.77 36.31 8.46
C PHE A 438 -15.94 37.40 7.76
N THR A 439 -16.58 38.28 6.98
CA THR A 439 -15.96 39.32 6.12
C THR A 439 -15.20 38.75 4.93
N GLU A 440 -14.78 39.59 3.97
CA GLU A 440 -13.99 39.18 2.80
C GLU A 440 -12.62 38.56 3.14
N ARG A 441 -12.13 38.75 4.38
CA ARG A 441 -10.84 38.23 4.83
C ARG A 441 -10.91 36.78 5.36
N TYR A 442 -12.05 36.11 5.27
CA TYR A 442 -12.23 34.75 5.80
C TYR A 442 -11.29 33.72 5.17
N MET A 443 -10.84 33.96 3.93
CA MET A 443 -9.92 33.10 3.20
C MET A 443 -8.96 33.94 2.35
N PRO A 444 -7.76 34.26 2.87
CA PRO A 444 -6.80 35.14 2.18
C PRO A 444 -6.18 34.48 0.95
N ASP A 445 -6.02 33.15 0.97
CA ASP A 445 -5.51 32.37 -0.15
C ASP A 445 -6.14 30.97 -0.19
N ASP A 446 -5.94 30.26 -1.29
CA ASP A 446 -6.45 28.91 -1.50
C ASP A 446 -5.64 27.84 -0.72
N SER A 447 -4.56 28.19 -0.03
CA SER A 447 -3.66 27.22 0.65
C SER A 447 -4.30 26.56 1.85
N SER A 448 -5.29 27.23 2.46
CA SER A 448 -6.00 26.76 3.64
C SER A 448 -7.48 26.59 3.37
N ILE A 449 -7.85 26.13 2.16
CA ILE A 449 -9.24 25.91 1.75
C ILE A 449 -9.97 24.92 2.68
N SER A 450 -9.24 24.03 3.35
CA SER A 450 -9.79 23.14 4.39
C SER A 450 -10.47 23.91 5.52
N ASN A 451 -10.00 25.12 5.88
CA ASN A 451 -10.60 25.95 6.93
C ASN A 451 -12.07 26.31 6.68
N LEU A 452 -12.56 26.24 5.44
CA LEU A 452 -13.99 26.39 5.15
C LEU A 452 -14.84 25.43 5.99
N VAL A 453 -14.33 24.23 6.25
CA VAL A 453 -15.03 23.23 7.07
C VAL A 453 -15.18 23.71 8.51
N LEU A 454 -14.13 24.27 9.12
CA LEU A 454 -14.20 24.87 10.46
C LEU A 454 -15.27 25.97 10.51
N LEU A 455 -15.28 26.85 9.52
CA LEU A 455 -16.26 27.94 9.43
C LEU A 455 -17.70 27.42 9.29
N ILE A 456 -17.92 26.40 8.46
CA ILE A 456 -19.22 25.75 8.31
C ILE A 456 -19.68 25.16 9.65
N HIS A 457 -18.78 24.51 10.39
CA HIS A 457 -19.09 23.95 11.71
C HIS A 457 -19.43 25.03 12.75
N HIS A 458 -18.76 26.19 12.72
CA HIS A 458 -19.11 27.33 13.55
C HIS A 458 -20.53 27.86 13.25
N VAL A 459 -20.87 28.02 11.97
CA VAL A 459 -22.22 28.44 11.55
C VAL A 459 -23.25 27.39 11.94
N ALA A 460 -22.94 26.09 11.80
CA ALA A 460 -23.83 25.00 12.18
C ALA A 460 -24.12 24.99 13.69
N ARG A 461 -23.08 25.10 14.54
CA ARG A 461 -23.23 25.20 15.99
C ARG A 461 -24.05 26.43 16.39
N GLY A 462 -23.72 27.60 15.84
CA GLY A 462 -24.45 28.84 16.11
C GLY A 462 -25.92 28.73 15.73
N SER A 463 -26.22 28.16 14.56
CA SER A 463 -27.59 27.92 14.08
C SER A 463 -28.37 27.00 15.04
N ALA A 464 -27.74 25.92 15.51
CA ALA A 464 -28.35 24.98 16.44
C ALA A 464 -28.69 25.64 17.79
N ILE A 465 -27.77 26.44 18.35
CA ILE A 465 -27.98 27.17 19.61
C ILE A 465 -29.11 28.19 19.46
N SER A 466 -29.09 29.00 18.41
CA SER A 466 -30.16 29.98 18.15
C SER A 466 -31.51 29.29 17.95
N GLY A 467 -31.56 28.16 17.25
CA GLY A 467 -32.78 27.36 17.11
C GLY A 467 -33.34 26.84 18.44
N GLN A 468 -32.46 26.42 19.35
CA GLN A 468 -32.86 26.01 20.70
C GLN A 468 -33.39 27.19 21.53
N GLN A 469 -32.72 28.35 21.46
CA GLN A 469 -33.14 29.57 22.18
C GLN A 469 -34.48 30.10 21.67
N LEU A 470 -34.74 30.00 20.37
CA LEU A 470 -36.02 30.37 19.76
C LEU A 470 -37.13 29.31 19.96
N GLY A 471 -36.84 28.22 20.67
CA GLY A 471 -37.80 27.16 20.95
C GLY A 471 -38.15 26.26 19.76
N LEU A 472 -37.49 26.44 18.60
CA LEU A 472 -37.79 25.70 17.37
C LEU A 472 -37.52 24.20 17.49
N THR A 473 -36.62 23.78 18.39
CA THR A 473 -36.34 22.37 18.68
C THR A 473 -37.35 21.71 19.62
N LYS A 474 -38.26 22.47 20.24
CA LYS A 474 -39.28 21.96 21.17
C LYS A 474 -40.65 21.76 20.52
N LEU A 475 -40.90 22.35 19.34
CA LEU A 475 -42.21 22.32 18.68
C LEU A 475 -42.55 20.98 18.02
N ASN A 476 -41.57 20.14 17.68
CA ASN A 476 -41.79 18.80 17.13
C ASN A 476 -40.56 17.93 17.38
N ARG A 477 -40.74 16.73 17.95
CA ARG A 477 -39.63 15.78 18.22
C ARG A 477 -38.89 15.32 16.95
N ASP A 478 -39.51 15.47 15.79
CA ASP A 478 -39.00 14.95 14.51
C ASP A 478 -38.38 16.01 13.58
N THR A 479 -38.53 17.31 13.86
CA THR A 479 -37.89 18.38 13.07
C THR A 479 -36.56 18.79 13.68
N GLN A 480 -35.47 18.31 13.08
CA GLN A 480 -34.14 18.83 13.37
C GLN A 480 -33.98 20.23 12.77
N VAL A 481 -33.49 21.18 13.58
CA VAL A 481 -33.08 22.50 13.09
C VAL A 481 -31.71 22.36 12.44
N VAL A 482 -31.67 22.50 11.11
CA VAL A 482 -30.45 22.34 10.31
C VAL A 482 -30.00 23.69 9.77
N SER A 483 -28.70 23.95 9.78
CA SER A 483 -28.16 25.16 9.16
C SER A 483 -28.37 25.12 7.65
N ARG A 484 -28.92 26.21 7.09
CA ARG A 484 -29.08 26.39 5.64
C ARG A 484 -27.76 26.27 4.88
N MET A 485 -26.64 26.59 5.52
CA MET A 485 -25.31 26.42 4.95
C MET A 485 -24.94 24.94 4.83
N VAL A 486 -25.25 24.13 5.84
CA VAL A 486 -25.02 22.67 5.82
C VAL A 486 -25.91 21.99 4.79
N MET A 487 -27.19 22.39 4.67
CA MET A 487 -28.07 21.92 3.59
C MET A 487 -27.49 22.22 2.21
N SER A 488 -26.99 23.45 2.00
CA SER A 488 -26.40 23.82 0.73
C SER A 488 -25.11 23.05 0.42
N CYS A 489 -24.31 22.74 1.44
CA CYS A 489 -23.15 21.86 1.31
C CYS A 489 -23.58 20.44 0.92
N ALA A 490 -24.67 19.92 1.51
CA ALA A 490 -25.25 18.64 1.14
C ALA A 490 -25.58 18.58 -0.35
N ASP A 491 -26.29 19.57 -0.89
CA ASP A 491 -26.61 19.62 -2.33
C ASP A 491 -25.36 19.57 -3.22
N VAL A 492 -24.31 20.32 -2.84
CA VAL A 492 -23.04 20.37 -3.60
C VAL A 492 -22.34 19.02 -3.55
N MET A 493 -22.27 18.41 -2.37
CA MET A 493 -21.68 17.10 -2.17
C MET A 493 -22.47 16.04 -2.93
N SER A 494 -23.80 15.99 -2.81
CA SER A 494 -24.65 15.02 -3.53
C SER A 494 -24.49 15.15 -5.05
N ALA A 495 -24.47 16.37 -5.60
CA ALA A 495 -24.29 16.59 -7.03
C ALA A 495 -22.89 16.16 -7.54
N TYR A 496 -21.84 16.39 -6.76
CA TYR A 496 -20.48 15.98 -7.11
C TYR A 496 -20.28 14.47 -6.96
N LEU A 497 -20.74 13.89 -5.85
CA LEU A 497 -20.57 12.47 -5.52
C LEU A 497 -21.34 11.55 -6.46
N ALA A 498 -22.47 12.01 -7.02
CA ALA A 498 -23.19 11.30 -8.08
C ALA A 498 -22.31 10.97 -9.30
N LYS A 499 -21.26 11.77 -9.55
CA LYS A 499 -20.33 11.56 -10.68
C LYS A 499 -18.98 10.98 -10.24
N HIS A 500 -18.47 11.40 -9.08
CA HIS A 500 -17.08 11.18 -8.67
C HIS A 500 -16.91 10.44 -7.33
N GLY A 501 -17.98 9.89 -6.74
CA GLY A 501 -17.98 9.35 -5.37
C GLY A 501 -17.25 8.01 -5.16
N ASP A 502 -16.99 7.24 -6.22
CA ASP A 502 -16.43 5.87 -6.14
C ASP A 502 -15.24 5.67 -7.11
N GLU A 503 -14.44 6.71 -7.33
CA GLU A 503 -13.29 6.63 -8.23
C GLU A 503 -12.10 5.89 -7.59
N VAL A 504 -11.79 6.16 -6.32
CA VAL A 504 -10.68 5.48 -5.61
C VAL A 504 -11.06 4.03 -5.32
N GLY A 505 -12.32 3.78 -4.93
CA GLY A 505 -12.86 2.44 -4.82
C GLY A 505 -12.79 1.67 -6.13
N ARG A 506 -13.08 2.31 -7.28
CA ARG A 506 -12.97 1.69 -8.61
C ARG A 506 -11.52 1.38 -9.00
N GLU A 507 -10.60 2.30 -8.72
CA GLU A 507 -9.17 2.07 -8.90
C GLU A 507 -8.71 0.86 -8.07
N LEU A 508 -9.07 0.82 -6.78
CA LEU A 508 -8.74 -0.30 -5.91
C LEU A 508 -9.35 -1.63 -6.37
N ARG A 509 -10.61 -1.65 -6.83
CA ARG A 509 -11.24 -2.86 -7.38
C ARG A 509 -10.55 -3.36 -8.65
N THR A 510 -9.88 -2.47 -9.39
CA THR A 510 -9.17 -2.79 -10.62
C THR A 510 -7.78 -3.34 -10.32
N PHE A 511 -7.03 -2.71 -9.41
CA PHE A 511 -5.61 -3.03 -9.17
C PHE A 511 -5.36 -3.95 -7.98
N SER A 512 -6.27 -4.02 -6.99
CA SER A 512 -6.12 -4.91 -5.84
C SER A 512 -6.47 -6.35 -6.19
N ARG A 513 -5.61 -7.29 -5.77
CA ARG A 513 -5.90 -8.73 -5.87
C ARG A 513 -6.87 -9.18 -4.77
N ASN A 514 -6.90 -8.49 -3.63
CA ASN A 514 -7.85 -8.76 -2.56
C ASN A 514 -9.18 -8.00 -2.71
N LYS A 515 -10.15 -8.66 -3.35
CA LYS A 515 -11.51 -8.12 -3.52
C LYS A 515 -12.42 -8.29 -2.29
N LYS A 516 -12.07 -9.16 -1.34
CA LYS A 516 -12.87 -9.42 -0.12
C LYS A 516 -12.92 -8.20 0.79
N TYR A 517 -11.80 -7.50 0.95
CA TYR A 517 -11.72 -6.27 1.74
C TYR A 517 -12.62 -5.16 1.19
N LEU A 518 -12.71 -5.05 -0.14
CA LEU A 518 -13.50 -4.04 -0.85
C LEU A 518 -15.00 -4.35 -0.82
N ALA A 519 -15.39 -5.62 -0.90
CA ALA A 519 -16.79 -6.06 -0.80
C ALA A 519 -17.40 -5.87 0.60
N LEU A 520 -16.57 -5.73 1.64
CA LEU A 520 -17.03 -5.39 2.98
C LEU A 520 -17.19 -3.88 3.20
N ALA A 521 -16.67 -3.04 2.30
CA ALA A 521 -16.70 -1.58 2.41
C ALA A 521 -17.89 -0.93 1.69
N ILE A 522 -18.56 -1.70 0.83
CA ILE A 522 -19.76 -1.30 0.08
C ILE A 522 -20.77 -2.40 0.38
N GLU A 523 -21.88 -2.08 1.05
CA GLU A 523 -22.90 -3.06 1.42
C GLU A 523 -23.41 -3.81 0.17
N ASP A 524 -22.89 -5.01 -0.05
CA ASP A 524 -23.55 -6.11 -0.76
C ASP A 524 -22.90 -7.44 -0.36
N GLY A 525 -22.88 -7.67 0.95
CA GLY A 525 -22.20 -8.79 1.60
C GLY A 525 -22.81 -10.18 1.38
N LYS A 526 -23.79 -10.36 0.48
CA LYS A 526 -24.50 -11.64 0.33
C LYS A 526 -24.31 -12.35 -1.02
N ALA A 527 -23.91 -11.66 -2.09
CA ALA A 527 -23.92 -12.27 -3.43
C ALA A 527 -22.61 -12.96 -3.83
N LEU A 528 -21.45 -12.57 -3.28
CA LEU A 528 -20.14 -13.07 -3.73
C LEU A 528 -19.43 -14.05 -2.77
N GLN A 529 -20.05 -14.40 -1.65
CA GLN A 529 -19.54 -15.44 -0.74
C GLN A 529 -19.42 -16.81 -1.42
N LYS A 530 -20.23 -17.10 -2.44
CA LYS A 530 -20.29 -18.42 -3.07
C LYS A 530 -19.23 -18.72 -4.14
N GLU A 531 -18.62 -17.72 -4.78
CA GLU A 531 -17.85 -18.00 -6.02
C GLU A 531 -16.32 -17.94 -5.90
N LYS A 532 -15.73 -17.55 -4.76
CA LYS A 532 -14.25 -17.54 -4.60
C LYS A 532 -13.74 -17.98 -3.22
N GLU A 533 -14.51 -18.80 -2.50
CA GLU A 533 -13.98 -19.56 -1.35
C GLU A 533 -13.04 -20.70 -1.79
N ASN A 534 -12.95 -21.03 -3.08
CA ASN A 534 -12.18 -22.19 -3.56
C ASN A 534 -10.71 -21.94 -3.92
N GLU A 535 -10.24 -20.69 -4.03
CA GLU A 535 -8.87 -20.40 -4.50
C GLU A 535 -7.91 -19.91 -3.40
N VAL A 536 -8.45 -19.50 -2.24
CA VAL A 536 -7.64 -19.31 -1.04
C VAL A 536 -7.81 -20.56 -0.20
N ASP A 537 -6.67 -21.16 0.13
CA ASP A 537 -6.52 -22.14 1.22
C ASP A 537 -6.36 -23.63 0.86
N LYS A 538 -5.92 -23.99 -0.36
CA LYS A 538 -5.32 -25.33 -0.57
C LYS A 538 -3.79 -25.32 -0.36
N ASN A 539 -3.09 -24.33 -0.91
CA ASN A 539 -1.62 -24.24 -0.76
C ASN A 539 -1.16 -23.80 0.63
N SER A 540 -1.90 -22.93 1.32
CA SER A 540 -1.59 -22.53 2.69
C SER A 540 -1.86 -23.67 3.67
N MET A 541 -3.03 -24.33 3.59
CA MET A 541 -3.33 -25.60 4.27
C MET A 541 -2.24 -26.66 4.11
N TYR A 542 -1.76 -26.88 2.88
CA TYR A 542 -0.73 -27.89 2.58
C TYR A 542 0.60 -27.60 3.29
N VAL A 543 1.04 -26.33 3.31
CA VAL A 543 2.28 -25.91 3.98
C VAL A 543 2.18 -26.00 5.50
N PHE A 544 1.03 -25.62 6.08
CA PHE A 544 0.79 -25.77 7.52
C PHE A 544 0.71 -27.24 7.97
N GLY A 545 0.19 -28.13 7.10
CA GLY A 545 0.18 -29.58 7.34
C GLY A 545 1.57 -30.22 7.20
N LEU A 546 2.40 -29.76 6.26
CA LEU A 546 3.73 -30.33 6.02
C LEU A 546 4.67 -30.23 7.23
N GLU A 547 4.80 -29.05 7.84
CA GLU A 547 5.66 -28.85 9.02
C GLU A 547 5.12 -29.56 10.28
N GLN A 548 3.84 -29.96 10.30
CA GLN A 548 3.27 -30.75 11.39
C GLN A 548 3.50 -32.26 11.21
N MET A 549 3.67 -32.73 9.97
CA MET A 549 3.91 -34.14 9.66
C MET A 549 5.38 -34.51 9.50
N LEU A 550 6.25 -33.52 9.25
CA LEU A 550 7.68 -33.73 9.05
C LEU A 550 8.46 -33.32 10.29
N SER A 551 9.34 -34.21 10.78
CA SER A 551 10.27 -33.90 11.85
C SER A 551 11.26 -32.80 11.44
N PRO A 552 11.86 -32.03 12.38
CA PRO A 552 12.83 -30.98 12.05
C PRO A 552 13.97 -31.45 11.12
N ARG A 553 14.44 -32.69 11.30
CA ARG A 553 15.46 -33.32 10.45
C ARG A 553 14.96 -33.64 9.04
N GLN A 554 13.71 -34.08 8.90
CA GLN A 554 13.10 -34.30 7.58
C GLN A 554 12.83 -32.97 6.86
N LEU A 555 12.49 -31.91 7.60
CA LEU A 555 12.38 -30.57 7.04
C LEU A 555 13.72 -30.02 6.56
N GLU A 556 14.80 -30.32 7.28
CA GLU A 556 16.17 -29.92 6.94
C GLU A 556 16.74 -30.73 5.78
N SER A 557 16.43 -32.03 5.71
CA SER A 557 16.66 -32.90 4.54
C SER A 557 15.92 -32.38 3.31
N LEU A 558 14.65 -31.99 3.45
CA LEU A 558 13.89 -31.31 2.39
C LEU A 558 14.45 -29.93 2.07
N ARG A 559 15.00 -29.18 3.02
CA ARG A 559 15.59 -27.86 2.73
C ARG A 559 16.93 -27.94 2.00
N THR A 560 17.69 -29.00 2.27
CA THR A 560 19.06 -29.17 1.77
C THR A 560 19.15 -30.10 0.56
N GLY A 561 18.09 -30.87 0.27
CA GLY A 561 18.07 -31.88 -0.79
C GLY A 561 18.91 -33.14 -0.47
N ILE A 562 19.42 -33.26 0.75
CA ILE A 562 20.24 -34.38 1.19
C ILE A 562 19.32 -35.46 1.79
N PRO A 563 19.16 -36.64 1.18
CA PRO A 563 18.33 -37.70 1.74
C PRO A 563 18.92 -38.20 3.06
N MET A 564 18.05 -38.49 4.04
CA MET A 564 18.46 -38.98 5.35
C MET A 564 19.20 -40.32 5.22
N ALA A 565 20.29 -40.47 5.99
CA ALA A 565 20.95 -41.76 6.23
C ALA A 565 20.21 -42.55 7.32
#